data_AF-A0A812WLV5-F1
#
_entry.id   AF-A0A812WLV5-F1
#
_cell.length_a   1.000
_cell.length_b   1.000
_cell.length_c   1.000
_cell.angle_alpha   90.00
_cell.angle_beta   90.00
_cell.angle_gamma   90.00
#
_symmetry.space_group_name_H-M   'P 1'
#
loop_
_entity.id
_entity.type
_entity.pdbx_description
1 polymer ?
#
loop_
_entity_poly.entity_id
_entity_poly.type
_entity_poly.pdbx_seq_one_letter_code
_entity_poly.pdbx_strand_id
1 'polypeptide(L)'
;MNHEVAWNWLWENVERVVSSTVPLPRPYEKAVRNFMFGLQEEQLQTIRIKTYADFFTRCPAGQEYFKQSTTRLYFILDKINEMTVEMFASPLKLVEEISAVGLRHVGYGVPIELIPPFVACLSDTMAEFTTDDMAAKAYSWCLTLISKILNRVIMEGSTVVMKAINTNSEVELKKAISLAPRGQRAKQLLEVSVGTQSISPLYWAIDSGSLSVANAIIEDLLIIRADRDVYYYGCDALFTRHPEVLHRLCNSAPTLLLPLFDGLIWRSRLTSHGFRRVNYYVKHLIQ
;
A
#
# COMPACT_ATOMS: atom_id res chain seq x y z
N MET A 1 -28.90 -22.54 -23.19
CA MET A 1 -29.32 -23.15 -21.91
C MET A 1 -28.37 -22.88 -20.74
N ASN A 2 -27.22 -23.55 -20.57
CA ASN A 2 -26.40 -23.35 -19.34
C ASN A 2 -25.89 -21.91 -19.15
N HIS A 3 -25.54 -21.21 -20.23
CA HIS A 3 -25.12 -19.81 -20.16
C HIS A 3 -26.28 -18.85 -19.81
N GLU A 4 -27.49 -19.12 -20.28
CA GLU A 4 -28.67 -18.29 -19.97
C GLU A 4 -29.10 -18.46 -18.51
N VAL A 5 -29.04 -19.68 -17.97
CA VAL A 5 -29.31 -19.95 -16.54
C VAL A 5 -28.29 -19.22 -15.66
N ALA A 6 -26.99 -19.29 -16.01
CA ALA A 6 -25.96 -18.57 -15.28
C ALA A 6 -26.14 -17.04 -15.36
N TRP A 7 -26.56 -16.52 -16.52
CA TRP A 7 -26.81 -15.10 -16.72
C TRP A 7 -28.02 -14.59 -15.94
N ASN A 8 -29.12 -15.33 -15.95
CA ASN A 8 -30.31 -15.00 -15.17
C ASN A 8 -30.00 -15.04 -13.66
N TRP A 9 -29.31 -16.09 -13.20
CA TRP A 9 -28.89 -16.20 -11.81
C TRP A 9 -28.00 -15.02 -11.38
N LEU A 10 -27.08 -14.57 -12.24
CA LEU A 10 -26.24 -13.40 -11.95
C LEU A 10 -27.10 -12.15 -11.75
N TRP A 11 -28.01 -11.85 -12.67
CA TRP A 11 -28.83 -10.65 -12.60
C TRP A 11 -29.82 -10.66 -11.45
N GLU A 12 -30.43 -11.81 -11.14
CA GLU A 12 -31.29 -11.96 -9.95
C GLU A 12 -30.50 -11.67 -8.66
N ASN A 13 -29.25 -12.12 -8.58
CA ASN A 13 -28.40 -11.81 -7.43
C ASN A 13 -28.00 -10.34 -7.36
N VAL A 14 -27.64 -9.73 -8.50
CA VAL A 14 -27.32 -8.30 -8.57
C VAL A 14 -28.54 -7.47 -8.15
N GLU A 15 -29.72 -7.76 -8.70
CA GLU A 15 -30.96 -7.07 -8.36
C GLU A 15 -31.28 -7.19 -6.87
N ARG A 16 -31.18 -8.41 -6.31
CA ARG A 16 -31.41 -8.65 -4.88
C ARG A 16 -30.45 -7.84 -4.00
N VAL A 17 -29.16 -7.81 -4.33
CA VAL A 17 -28.16 -7.06 -3.56
C VAL A 17 -28.37 -5.56 -3.70
N VAL A 18 -28.58 -5.05 -4.92
CA VAL A 18 -28.79 -3.61 -5.17
C VAL A 18 -30.07 -3.14 -4.47
N SER A 19 -31.18 -3.88 -4.62
CA SER A 19 -32.47 -3.52 -4.03
C SER A 19 -32.43 -3.48 -2.51
N SER A 20 -31.64 -4.34 -1.87
CA SER A 20 -31.48 -4.37 -0.42
C SER A 20 -30.48 -3.34 0.12
N THR A 21 -29.54 -2.85 -0.71
CA THR A 21 -28.45 -1.97 -0.25
C THR A 21 -28.65 -0.50 -0.60
N VAL A 22 -29.21 -0.18 -1.78
CA VAL A 22 -29.47 1.21 -2.25
C VAL A 22 -30.29 2.04 -1.26
N PRO A 23 -31.28 1.50 -0.53
CA PRO A 23 -32.06 2.29 0.43
C PRO A 23 -31.31 2.63 1.74
N LEU A 24 -30.22 1.93 2.06
CA LEU A 24 -29.55 2.01 3.36
C LEU A 24 -28.73 3.28 3.64
N PRO A 25 -28.05 3.94 2.67
CA PRO A 25 -27.10 5.00 2.98
C PRO A 25 -27.68 6.18 3.75
N ARG A 26 -28.86 6.69 3.37
CA ARG A 26 -29.48 7.85 4.05
C ARG A 26 -29.84 7.57 5.52
N PRO A 27 -30.59 6.51 5.87
CA PRO A 27 -30.86 6.22 7.28
C PRO A 27 -29.59 5.89 8.06
N TYR A 28 -28.62 5.21 7.43
CA TYR A 28 -27.35 4.87 8.07
C TYR A 28 -26.50 6.10 8.36
N GLU A 29 -26.39 7.04 7.42
CA GLU A 29 -25.68 8.29 7.63
C GLU A 29 -26.24 9.04 8.84
N LYS A 30 -27.57 9.18 8.91
CA LYS A 30 -28.22 9.87 10.02
C LYS A 30 -27.94 9.17 11.36
N ALA A 31 -28.07 7.85 11.42
CA ALA A 31 -27.86 7.08 12.64
C ALA A 31 -26.40 7.16 13.12
N VAL A 32 -25.43 6.93 12.22
CA VAL A 32 -23.99 7.00 12.55
C VAL A 32 -23.59 8.42 12.93
N ARG A 33 -24.02 9.44 12.19
CA ARG A 33 -23.67 10.83 12.49
C ARG A 33 -24.17 11.24 13.88
N ASN A 34 -25.43 10.93 14.21
CA ASN A 34 -25.99 11.22 15.53
C ASN A 34 -25.26 10.49 16.64
N PHE A 35 -24.95 9.20 16.43
CA PHE A 35 -24.21 8.40 17.40
C PHE A 35 -22.80 8.96 17.62
N MET A 36 -22.03 9.15 16.55
CA MET A 36 -20.64 9.62 16.64
C MET A 36 -20.51 11.03 17.24
N PHE A 37 -21.43 11.95 16.93
CA PHE A 37 -21.44 13.28 17.53
C PHE A 37 -22.02 13.33 18.94
N GLY A 38 -22.72 12.28 19.37
CA GLY A 38 -23.23 12.14 20.73
C GLY A 38 -22.20 11.59 21.72
N LEU A 39 -21.09 11.02 21.24
CA LEU A 39 -20.04 10.46 22.10
C LEU A 39 -19.25 11.56 22.82
N GLN A 40 -19.11 11.40 24.13
CA GLN A 40 -18.28 12.26 24.97
C GLN A 40 -16.82 11.78 24.98
N GLU A 41 -15.89 12.68 25.29
CA GLU A 41 -14.45 12.36 25.31
C GLU A 41 -14.10 11.19 26.26
N GLU A 42 -14.78 11.07 27.40
CA GLU A 42 -14.59 9.95 28.33
C GLU A 42 -14.99 8.59 27.70
N GLN A 43 -16.08 8.58 26.92
CA GLN A 43 -16.53 7.40 26.20
C GLN A 43 -15.55 7.06 25.07
N LEU A 44 -15.08 8.06 24.31
CA LEU A 44 -14.06 7.88 23.27
C LEU A 44 -12.77 7.30 23.85
N GLN A 45 -12.35 7.78 25.03
CA GLN A 45 -11.19 7.24 25.71
C GLN A 45 -11.36 5.77 26.09
N THR A 46 -12.54 5.39 26.57
CA THR A 46 -12.86 4.00 26.91
C THR A 46 -12.88 3.11 25.66
N ILE A 47 -13.51 3.58 24.57
CA ILE A 47 -13.54 2.89 23.27
C ILE A 47 -12.12 2.62 22.77
N ARG A 48 -11.23 3.62 22.80
CA ARG A 48 -9.83 3.52 22.37
C ARG A 48 -9.07 2.44 23.15
N ILE A 49 -9.16 2.48 24.49
CA ILE A 49 -8.50 1.50 25.35
C ILE A 49 -9.04 0.10 25.08
N LYS A 50 -10.37 -0.05 25.09
CA LYS A 50 -11.04 -1.34 24.95
C LYS A 50 -10.78 -1.99 23.59
N THR A 51 -10.88 -1.22 22.50
CA THR A 51 -10.69 -1.76 21.14
C THR A 51 -9.33 -2.44 20.99
N TYR A 52 -8.26 -1.80 21.43
CA TYR A 52 -6.92 -2.37 21.33
C TYR A 52 -6.70 -3.52 22.33
N ALA A 53 -7.20 -3.40 23.55
CA ALA A 53 -7.12 -4.48 24.54
C ALA A 53 -7.82 -5.76 24.04
N ASP A 54 -9.02 -5.63 23.49
CA ASP A 54 -9.79 -6.74 22.95
C ASP A 54 -9.16 -7.30 21.67
N PHE A 55 -8.70 -6.42 20.75
CA PHE A 55 -8.00 -6.86 19.55
C PHE A 55 -6.74 -7.66 19.87
N PHE A 56 -5.90 -7.20 20.78
CA PHE A 56 -4.67 -7.91 21.16
C PHE A 56 -4.94 -9.19 21.96
N THR A 57 -6.08 -9.27 22.66
CA THR A 57 -6.54 -10.52 23.28
C THR A 57 -7.01 -11.53 22.23
N ARG A 58 -7.83 -11.10 21.25
CA ARG A 58 -8.38 -11.98 20.20
C ARG A 58 -7.36 -12.36 19.14
N CYS A 59 -6.43 -11.46 18.82
CA CYS A 59 -5.40 -11.63 17.81
C CYS A 59 -4.02 -11.19 18.33
N PRO A 60 -3.35 -12.01 19.18
CA PRO A 60 -2.06 -11.65 19.76
C PRO A 60 -0.97 -11.34 18.73
N ALA A 61 -0.99 -12.05 17.59
CA ALA A 61 -0.07 -11.80 16.46
C ALA A 61 -0.15 -10.36 15.92
N GLY A 62 -1.28 -9.67 16.13
CA GLY A 62 -1.42 -8.27 15.77
C GLY A 62 -0.40 -7.36 16.47
N GLN A 63 0.01 -7.67 17.70
CA GLN A 63 0.91 -6.82 18.50
C GLN A 63 2.23 -6.50 17.80
N GLU A 64 2.75 -7.43 16.99
CA GLU A 64 4.03 -7.25 16.26
C GLU A 64 4.01 -6.11 15.25
N TYR A 65 2.83 -5.71 14.78
CA TYR A 65 2.62 -4.68 13.77
C TYR A 65 2.34 -3.28 14.38
N PHE A 66 2.04 -3.20 15.67
CA PHE A 66 1.70 -1.95 16.37
C PHE A 66 2.91 -1.44 17.16
N LYS A 67 3.87 -0.81 16.46
CA LYS A 67 5.12 -0.29 17.03
C LYS A 67 5.04 1.17 17.51
N GLN A 68 3.90 1.83 17.27
CA GLN A 68 3.69 3.24 17.57
C GLN A 68 3.27 3.43 19.04
N SER A 69 3.43 4.66 19.53
CA SER A 69 2.95 5.02 20.87
C SER A 69 1.44 4.89 20.99
N THR A 70 0.95 4.61 22.19
CA THR A 70 -0.50 4.53 22.50
C THR A 70 -1.27 5.76 22.02
N THR A 71 -0.72 6.96 22.22
CA THR A 71 -1.32 8.22 21.72
C THR A 71 -1.51 8.20 20.20
N ARG A 72 -0.53 7.67 19.46
CA ARG A 72 -0.64 7.56 18.00
C ARG A 72 -1.69 6.54 17.59
N LEU A 73 -1.82 5.44 18.31
CA LEU A 73 -2.86 4.44 18.06
C LEU A 73 -4.26 5.02 18.28
N TYR A 74 -4.44 5.79 19.33
CA TYR A 74 -5.72 6.46 19.62
C TYR A 74 -6.09 7.47 18.55
N PHE A 75 -5.12 8.28 18.10
CA PHE A 75 -5.33 9.16 16.96
C PHE A 75 -5.74 8.41 15.68
N ILE A 76 -5.15 7.23 15.42
CA ILE A 76 -5.53 6.41 14.26
C ILE A 76 -6.97 5.92 14.40
N LEU A 77 -7.38 5.48 15.58
CA LEU A 77 -8.74 5.03 15.83
C LEU A 77 -9.76 6.16 15.65
N ASP A 78 -9.44 7.37 16.10
CA ASP A 78 -10.25 8.56 15.85
C ASP A 78 -10.40 8.85 14.35
N LYS A 79 -9.31 8.69 13.58
CA LYS A 79 -9.37 8.84 12.12
C LYS A 79 -10.23 7.78 11.44
N ILE A 80 -10.19 6.52 11.91
CA ILE A 80 -11.08 5.47 11.41
C ILE A 80 -12.54 5.84 11.69
N ASN A 81 -12.82 6.33 12.90
CA ASN A 81 -14.15 6.79 13.31
C ASN A 81 -14.64 7.96 12.43
N GLU A 82 -13.81 8.97 12.17
CA GLU A 82 -14.14 10.05 11.24
C GLU A 82 -14.48 9.52 9.83
N MET A 83 -13.70 8.56 9.32
CA MET A 83 -13.95 7.94 8.01
C MET A 83 -15.32 7.24 7.92
N THR A 84 -15.85 6.70 9.03
CA THR A 84 -17.18 6.05 9.02
C THR A 84 -18.32 7.04 8.76
N VAL A 85 -18.17 8.30 9.18
CA VAL A 85 -19.15 9.37 8.90
C VAL A 85 -18.91 9.95 7.51
N GLU A 86 -17.64 10.25 7.18
CA GLU A 86 -17.27 10.91 5.92
C GLU A 86 -17.55 10.03 4.69
N MET A 87 -17.65 8.70 4.85
CA MET A 87 -17.97 7.75 3.77
C MET A 87 -19.29 8.08 3.06
N PHE A 88 -20.25 8.68 3.76
CA PHE A 88 -21.52 9.10 3.16
C PHE A 88 -21.43 10.44 2.44
N ALA A 89 -20.56 11.35 2.91
CA ALA A 89 -20.43 12.70 2.37
C ALA A 89 -19.53 12.74 1.12
N SER A 90 -18.37 12.09 1.19
CA SER A 90 -17.32 12.17 0.16
C SER A 90 -16.72 10.80 -0.17
N PRO A 91 -17.52 9.81 -0.63
CA PRO A 91 -17.06 8.43 -0.82
C PRO A 91 -15.88 8.31 -1.79
N LEU A 92 -15.86 9.06 -2.89
CA LEU A 92 -14.77 9.01 -3.87
C LEU A 92 -13.43 9.45 -3.27
N LYS A 93 -13.44 10.56 -2.53
CA LYS A 93 -12.25 11.08 -1.84
C LYS A 93 -11.75 10.06 -0.82
N LEU A 94 -12.64 9.45 -0.05
CA LEU A 94 -12.25 8.43 0.92
C LEU A 94 -11.68 7.17 0.29
N VAL A 95 -12.18 6.74 -0.87
CA VAL A 95 -11.57 5.63 -1.60
C VAL A 95 -10.11 5.94 -1.93
N GLU A 96 -9.79 7.16 -2.35
CA GLU A 96 -8.41 7.58 -2.62
C GLU A 96 -7.55 7.60 -1.34
N GLU A 97 -8.07 8.17 -0.25
CA GLU A 97 -7.37 8.24 1.04
C GLU A 97 -7.12 6.85 1.64
N ILE A 98 -8.13 5.98 1.63
CA ILE A 98 -8.01 4.59 2.09
C ILE A 98 -7.05 3.81 1.19
N SER A 99 -7.04 4.07 -0.12
CA SER A 99 -6.06 3.46 -1.04
C SER A 99 -4.64 3.91 -0.73
N ALA A 100 -4.43 5.19 -0.41
CA ALA A 100 -3.12 5.67 0.03
C ALA A 100 -2.68 5.00 1.34
N VAL A 101 -3.61 4.80 2.29
CA VAL A 101 -3.36 4.04 3.52
C VAL A 101 -3.03 2.57 3.21
N GLY A 102 -3.75 1.95 2.28
CA GLY A 102 -3.55 0.57 1.84
C GLY A 102 -2.18 0.34 1.23
N LEU A 103 -1.69 1.24 0.38
CA LEU A 103 -0.33 1.16 -0.16
C LEU A 103 0.74 1.29 0.93
N ARG A 104 0.48 2.02 2.02
CA ARG A 104 1.37 1.99 3.19
C ARG A 104 1.34 0.63 3.90
N HIS A 105 0.17 0.01 4.03
CA HIS A 105 0.04 -1.33 4.63
C HIS A 105 0.79 -2.39 3.82
N VAL A 106 0.76 -2.30 2.48
CA VAL A 106 1.58 -3.13 1.59
C VAL A 106 3.06 -3.04 1.97
N GLY A 107 3.57 -1.82 2.11
CA GLY A 107 4.96 -1.60 2.41
C GLY A 107 5.35 -1.88 3.87
N TYR A 108 4.39 -1.94 4.80
CA TYR A 108 4.59 -2.46 6.15
C TYR A 108 4.49 -4.00 6.20
N GLY A 109 4.07 -4.64 5.12
CA GLY A 109 3.87 -6.08 5.06
C GLY A 109 2.76 -6.58 5.98
N VAL A 110 1.70 -5.77 6.19
CA VAL A 110 0.59 -6.13 7.08
C VAL A 110 -0.20 -7.30 6.47
N PRO A 111 -0.36 -8.43 7.19
CA PRO A 111 -1.22 -9.53 6.77
C PRO A 111 -2.69 -9.11 6.77
N ILE A 112 -3.39 -9.43 5.68
CA ILE A 112 -4.82 -9.10 5.52
C ILE A 112 -5.69 -9.84 6.54
N GLU A 113 -5.20 -10.95 7.08
CA GLU A 113 -5.87 -11.79 8.07
C GLU A 113 -6.07 -11.06 9.40
N LEU A 114 -5.26 -10.02 9.67
CA LEU A 114 -5.39 -9.19 10.88
C LEU A 114 -6.53 -8.17 10.78
N ILE A 115 -7.01 -7.86 9.57
CA ILE A 115 -8.00 -6.80 9.35
C ILE A 115 -9.41 -7.21 9.83
N PRO A 116 -9.95 -8.39 9.48
CA PRO A 116 -11.28 -8.80 9.96
C PRO A 116 -11.41 -8.85 11.49
N PRO A 117 -10.45 -9.42 12.26
CA PRO A 117 -10.51 -9.37 13.72
C PRO A 117 -10.51 -7.94 14.28
N PHE A 118 -9.73 -7.02 13.70
CA PHE A 118 -9.72 -5.62 14.11
C PHE A 118 -11.09 -4.95 13.85
N VAL A 119 -11.67 -5.15 12.66
CA VAL A 119 -12.99 -4.64 12.30
C VAL A 119 -14.07 -5.15 13.24
N ALA A 120 -14.03 -6.45 13.57
CA ALA A 120 -14.95 -7.06 14.52
C ALA A 120 -14.82 -6.45 15.92
N CYS A 121 -13.60 -6.37 16.47
CA CYS A 121 -13.38 -5.76 17.80
C CYS A 121 -13.88 -4.32 17.89
N LEU A 122 -13.59 -3.50 16.87
CA LEU A 122 -14.02 -2.10 16.86
C LEU A 122 -15.55 -2.01 16.69
N SER A 123 -16.15 -2.84 15.85
CA SER A 123 -17.62 -2.86 15.68
C SER A 123 -18.34 -3.29 16.95
N ASP A 124 -17.87 -4.36 17.59
CA ASP A 124 -18.40 -4.86 18.86
C ASP A 124 -18.28 -3.80 19.96
N THR A 125 -17.09 -3.19 20.08
CA THR A 125 -16.83 -2.14 21.07
C THR A 125 -17.79 -0.98 20.86
N MET A 126 -17.96 -0.48 19.63
CA MET A 126 -18.85 0.64 19.35
C MET A 126 -20.32 0.32 19.61
N ALA A 127 -20.75 -0.92 19.34
CA ALA A 127 -22.12 -1.35 19.60
C ALA A 127 -22.50 -1.31 21.09
N GLU A 128 -21.55 -1.48 22.01
CA GLU A 128 -21.78 -1.38 23.45
C GLU A 128 -22.14 0.05 23.91
N PHE A 129 -21.78 1.08 23.13
CA PHE A 129 -22.00 2.49 23.49
C PHE A 129 -23.28 3.08 22.88
N THR A 130 -24.11 2.26 22.23
CA THR A 130 -25.39 2.71 21.67
C THR A 130 -26.50 1.71 21.97
N THR A 131 -27.71 2.23 22.19
CA THR A 131 -28.95 1.43 22.22
C THR A 131 -29.69 1.44 20.89
N ASP A 132 -29.23 2.27 19.94
CA ASP A 132 -29.75 2.32 18.58
C ASP A 132 -29.08 1.23 17.72
N ASP A 133 -29.81 0.13 17.52
CA ASP A 133 -29.41 -0.99 16.66
C ASP A 133 -29.12 -0.55 15.21
N MET A 134 -29.79 0.51 14.72
CA MET A 134 -29.49 1.05 13.40
C MET A 134 -28.12 1.72 13.37
N ALA A 135 -27.76 2.47 14.41
CA ALA A 135 -26.44 3.10 14.51
C ALA A 135 -25.32 2.05 14.58
N ALA A 136 -25.49 1.00 15.39
CA ALA A 136 -24.53 -0.10 15.48
C ALA A 136 -24.34 -0.82 14.12
N LYS A 137 -25.44 -1.18 13.46
CA LYS A 137 -25.43 -1.81 12.13
C LYS A 137 -24.81 -0.91 11.07
N ALA A 138 -25.15 0.36 11.07
CA ALA A 138 -24.63 1.33 10.11
C ALA A 138 -23.13 1.58 10.30
N TYR A 139 -22.64 1.68 11.55
CA TYR A 139 -21.22 1.78 11.84
C TYR A 139 -20.44 0.57 11.34
N SER A 140 -20.90 -0.64 11.69
CA SER A 140 -20.31 -1.90 11.22
C SER A 140 -20.31 -2.02 9.69
N TRP A 141 -21.38 -1.58 9.03
CA TRP A 141 -21.46 -1.54 7.57
C TRP A 141 -20.40 -0.61 6.95
N CYS A 142 -20.21 0.60 7.51
CA CYS A 142 -19.20 1.53 7.04
C CYS A 142 -17.78 1.00 7.22
N LEU A 143 -17.49 0.45 8.41
CA LEU A 143 -16.18 -0.12 8.71
C LEU A 143 -15.88 -1.34 7.83
N THR A 144 -16.90 -2.13 7.50
CA THR A 144 -16.80 -3.21 6.52
C THR A 144 -16.49 -2.69 5.12
N LEU A 145 -17.08 -1.56 4.69
CA LEU A 145 -16.78 -0.96 3.39
C LEU A 145 -15.32 -0.44 3.35
N ILE A 146 -14.91 0.28 4.39
CA ILE A 146 -13.54 0.79 4.54
C ILE A 146 -12.52 -0.37 4.47
N SER A 147 -12.76 -1.43 5.23
CA SER A 147 -11.86 -2.60 5.24
C SER A 147 -11.83 -3.34 3.90
N LYS A 148 -12.95 -3.42 3.16
CA LYS A 148 -12.96 -4.00 1.81
C LYS A 148 -12.10 -3.20 0.83
N ILE A 149 -12.16 -1.86 0.87
CA ILE A 149 -11.32 -0.99 0.04
C ILE A 149 -9.85 -1.19 0.42
N LEU A 150 -9.54 -1.16 1.71
CA LEU A 150 -8.18 -1.36 2.22
C LEU A 150 -7.61 -2.72 1.82
N ASN A 151 -8.37 -3.80 2.02
CA ASN A 151 -7.98 -5.17 1.66
C ASN A 151 -7.71 -5.33 0.18
N ARG A 152 -8.58 -4.76 -0.68
CA ARG A 152 -8.37 -4.78 -2.12
C ARG A 152 -7.02 -4.16 -2.49
N VAL A 153 -6.71 -3.01 -1.90
CA VAL A 153 -5.46 -2.30 -2.18
C VAL A 153 -4.25 -3.08 -1.69
N ILE A 154 -4.33 -3.68 -0.50
CA ILE A 154 -3.26 -4.53 0.01
C ILE A 154 -3.03 -5.72 -0.91
N MET A 155 -4.10 -6.38 -1.36
CA MET A 155 -4.00 -7.53 -2.26
C MET A 155 -3.39 -7.19 -3.61
N GLU A 156 -3.85 -6.10 -4.24
CA GLU A 156 -3.34 -5.65 -5.53
C GLU A 156 -1.90 -5.11 -5.43
N GLY A 157 -1.58 -4.40 -4.35
CA GLY A 157 -0.27 -3.78 -4.15
C GLY A 157 0.83 -4.70 -3.61
N SER A 158 0.48 -5.83 -2.98
CA SER A 158 1.42 -6.81 -2.40
C SER A 158 2.13 -7.67 -3.45
N THR A 159 2.81 -7.01 -4.38
CA THR A 159 3.60 -7.64 -5.44
C THR A 159 4.76 -8.45 -4.87
N VAL A 160 5.32 -9.36 -5.66
CA VAL A 160 6.52 -10.13 -5.29
C VAL A 160 7.73 -9.23 -5.02
N VAL A 161 7.81 -8.05 -5.64
CA VAL A 161 8.83 -7.02 -5.37
C VAL A 161 8.63 -6.43 -3.96
N MET A 162 7.41 -6.04 -3.61
CA MET A 162 7.12 -5.50 -2.27
C MET A 162 7.35 -6.54 -1.17
N LYS A 163 7.03 -7.82 -1.42
CA LYS A 163 7.32 -8.92 -0.46
C LYS A 163 8.83 -9.09 -0.22
N ALA A 164 9.65 -8.97 -1.28
CA ALA A 164 11.09 -9.01 -1.14
C ALA A 164 11.63 -7.80 -0.35
N ILE A 165 11.06 -6.61 -0.55
CA ILE A 165 11.40 -5.40 0.22
C ILE A 165 11.08 -5.56 1.70
N ASN A 166 9.88 -6.08 2.02
CA ASN A 166 9.41 -6.26 3.40
C ASN A 166 10.29 -7.24 4.20
N THR A 167 10.95 -8.18 3.52
CA THR A 167 11.90 -9.13 4.12
C THR A 167 13.36 -8.75 3.92
N ASN A 168 13.63 -7.59 3.30
CA ASN A 168 14.95 -7.12 2.87
C ASN A 168 15.80 -8.22 2.18
N SER A 169 15.15 -9.03 1.32
CA SER A 169 15.79 -10.17 0.66
C SER A 169 16.11 -9.88 -0.80
N GLU A 170 17.39 -9.61 -1.08
CA GLU A 170 17.91 -9.47 -2.45
C GLU A 170 17.68 -10.73 -3.30
N VAL A 171 17.77 -11.91 -2.70
CA VAL A 171 17.56 -13.18 -3.40
C VAL A 171 16.12 -13.27 -3.91
N GLU A 172 15.14 -12.95 -3.06
CA GLU A 172 13.72 -12.95 -3.46
C GLU A 172 13.42 -11.84 -4.47
N LEU A 173 14.05 -10.66 -4.35
CA LEU A 173 13.94 -9.61 -5.37
C LEU A 173 14.44 -10.11 -6.73
N LYS A 174 15.63 -10.72 -6.79
CA LYS A 174 16.22 -11.22 -8.03
C LYS A 174 15.35 -12.30 -8.68
N LYS A 175 14.72 -13.16 -7.88
CA LYS A 175 13.71 -14.12 -8.37
C LYS A 175 12.48 -13.40 -8.92
N ALA A 176 11.93 -12.44 -8.19
CA ALA A 176 10.75 -11.68 -8.60
C ALA A 176 10.96 -10.97 -9.96
N ILE A 177 12.06 -10.23 -10.12
CA ILE A 177 12.37 -9.52 -11.37
C ILE A 177 12.75 -10.46 -12.52
N SER A 178 13.23 -11.68 -12.23
CA SER A 178 13.58 -12.66 -13.27
C SER A 178 12.37 -13.06 -14.11
N LEU A 179 11.17 -13.03 -13.52
CA LEU A 179 9.90 -13.34 -14.17
C LEU A 179 9.39 -12.19 -15.06
N ALA A 180 9.87 -10.97 -14.84
CA ALA A 180 9.44 -9.80 -15.58
C ALA A 180 10.24 -9.63 -16.89
N PRO A 181 9.56 -9.37 -18.03
CA PRO A 181 10.21 -8.97 -19.27
C PRO A 181 11.11 -7.77 -19.05
N ARG A 182 12.29 -7.74 -19.69
CA ARG A 182 13.32 -6.72 -19.42
C ARG A 182 12.78 -5.30 -19.60
N GLY A 183 12.05 -5.03 -20.68
CA GLY A 183 11.42 -3.73 -20.94
C GLY A 183 10.37 -3.28 -19.92
N GLN A 184 9.91 -4.15 -19.02
CA GLN A 184 8.91 -3.83 -17.99
C GLN A 184 9.50 -3.73 -16.57
N ARG A 185 10.77 -4.12 -16.38
CA ARG A 185 11.38 -4.17 -15.04
C ARG A 185 11.43 -2.81 -14.36
N ALA A 186 11.80 -1.76 -15.11
CA ALA A 186 11.82 -0.41 -14.56
C ALA A 186 10.45 0.00 -14.00
N LYS A 187 9.35 -0.34 -14.69
CA LYS A 187 8.00 -0.09 -14.18
C LYS A 187 7.75 -0.82 -12.86
N GLN A 188 8.04 -2.12 -12.79
CA GLN A 188 7.81 -2.91 -11.57
C GLN A 188 8.68 -2.49 -10.38
N LEU A 189 9.87 -1.94 -10.64
CA LEU A 189 10.82 -1.52 -9.62
C LEU A 189 10.61 -0.07 -9.14
N LEU A 190 9.91 0.75 -9.91
CA LEU A 190 9.71 2.18 -9.64
C LEU A 190 8.25 2.56 -9.39
N GLU A 191 7.31 1.66 -9.68
CA GLU A 191 5.88 1.93 -9.55
C GLU A 191 5.10 0.68 -9.14
N VAL A 192 4.38 0.81 -8.03
CA VAL A 192 3.21 -0.01 -7.70
C VAL A 192 2.03 0.93 -7.61
N SER A 193 1.03 0.73 -8.46
CA SER A 193 -0.17 1.55 -8.52
C SER A 193 -1.43 0.74 -8.27
N VAL A 194 -2.35 1.32 -7.51
CA VAL A 194 -3.70 0.81 -7.25
C VAL A 194 -4.67 1.98 -7.35
N GLY A 195 -5.58 1.92 -8.33
CA GLY A 195 -6.45 3.05 -8.65
C GLY A 195 -5.65 4.28 -9.08
N THR A 196 -5.89 5.42 -8.44
CA THR A 196 -5.18 6.69 -8.67
C THR A 196 -3.93 6.85 -7.80
N GLN A 197 -3.68 5.91 -6.88
CA GLN A 197 -2.57 5.98 -5.94
C GLN A 197 -1.38 5.17 -6.44
N SER A 198 -0.16 5.66 -6.16
CA SER A 198 1.07 4.95 -6.49
C SER A 198 2.15 5.12 -5.43
N ILE A 199 2.97 4.09 -5.24
CA ILE A 199 4.21 4.14 -4.46
C ILE A 199 5.39 3.73 -5.34
N SER A 200 6.61 4.10 -4.93
CA SER A 200 7.84 3.63 -5.56
C SER A 200 8.49 2.55 -4.69
N PRO A 201 8.65 1.31 -5.19
CA PRO A 201 9.36 0.25 -4.48
C PRO A 201 10.81 0.64 -4.12
N LEU A 202 11.53 1.33 -5.01
CA LEU A 202 12.88 1.83 -4.71
C LEU A 202 12.87 2.81 -3.52
N TYR A 203 12.02 3.83 -3.56
CA TYR A 203 11.96 4.82 -2.47
C TYR A 203 11.45 4.19 -1.17
N TRP A 204 10.51 3.24 -1.27
CA TRP A 204 10.06 2.50 -0.09
C TRP A 204 11.19 1.69 0.54
N ALA A 205 11.98 0.96 -0.27
CA ALA A 205 13.12 0.19 0.21
C ALA A 205 14.19 1.07 0.87
N ILE A 206 14.41 2.29 0.35
CA ILE A 206 15.32 3.27 0.97
C ILE A 206 14.76 3.73 2.32
N ASP A 207 13.49 4.17 2.35
CA ASP A 207 12.87 4.75 3.54
C ASP A 207 12.66 3.72 4.65
N SER A 208 12.42 2.45 4.30
CA SER A 208 12.27 1.34 5.25
C SER A 208 13.62 0.79 5.75
N GLY A 209 14.74 1.24 5.19
CA GLY A 209 16.07 0.71 5.49
C GLY A 209 16.36 -0.66 4.88
N SER A 210 15.57 -1.12 3.91
CA SER A 210 15.79 -2.36 3.16
C SER A 210 16.89 -2.17 2.10
N LEU A 211 18.08 -1.78 2.54
CA LEU A 211 19.17 -1.30 1.68
C LEU A 211 19.78 -2.37 0.77
N SER A 212 19.73 -3.65 1.15
CA SER A 212 20.19 -4.75 0.28
C SER A 212 19.28 -4.87 -0.94
N VAL A 213 17.97 -4.77 -0.73
CA VAL A 213 17.00 -4.75 -1.84
C VAL A 213 17.12 -3.46 -2.64
N ALA A 214 17.24 -2.30 -2.00
CA ALA A 214 17.43 -1.03 -2.70
C ALA A 214 18.68 -1.03 -3.60
N ASN A 215 19.81 -1.59 -3.12
CA ASN A 215 21.01 -1.79 -3.93
C ASN A 215 20.73 -2.65 -5.17
N ALA A 216 20.10 -3.82 -4.96
CA ALA A 216 19.79 -4.72 -6.06
C ALA A 216 18.78 -4.11 -7.07
N ILE A 217 17.87 -3.24 -6.62
CA ILE A 217 17.00 -2.45 -7.49
C ILE A 217 17.83 -1.49 -8.35
N ILE A 218 18.74 -0.72 -7.75
CA ILE A 218 19.60 0.23 -8.47
C ILE A 218 20.46 -0.50 -9.51
N GLU A 219 21.08 -1.62 -9.11
CA GLU A 219 21.88 -2.45 -10.01
C GLU A 219 21.06 -2.99 -11.18
N ASP A 220 19.85 -3.50 -10.96
CA ASP A 220 19.01 -3.99 -12.06
C ASP A 220 18.44 -2.85 -12.91
N LEU A 221 18.16 -1.67 -12.36
CA LEU A 221 17.75 -0.51 -13.17
C LEU A 221 18.87 -0.04 -14.08
N LEU A 222 20.12 -0.05 -13.60
CA LEU A 222 21.25 0.53 -14.32
C LEU A 222 22.12 -0.48 -15.07
N ILE A 223 21.76 -1.77 -15.04
CA ILE A 223 22.44 -2.76 -15.88
C ILE A 223 21.98 -2.64 -17.34
N ILE A 224 22.95 -2.47 -18.23
CA ILE A 224 22.69 -2.47 -19.68
C ILE A 224 22.56 -3.92 -20.14
N ARG A 225 21.37 -4.30 -20.62
CA ARG A 225 21.09 -5.63 -21.17
C ARG A 225 20.36 -5.49 -22.51
N ALA A 226 20.54 -6.46 -23.40
CA ALA A 226 19.80 -6.53 -24.66
C ALA A 226 19.21 -7.93 -24.80
N ASP A 227 17.92 -8.04 -25.09
CA ASP A 227 17.31 -9.27 -25.62
C ASP A 227 16.99 -9.11 -27.11
N ARG A 228 16.26 -10.07 -27.69
CA ARG A 228 15.91 -10.05 -29.11
C ARG A 228 14.99 -8.89 -29.48
N ASP A 229 14.27 -8.33 -28.51
CA ASP A 229 13.19 -7.39 -28.75
C ASP A 229 13.57 -5.96 -28.29
N VAL A 230 14.35 -5.81 -27.21
CA VAL A 230 14.62 -4.51 -26.57
C VAL A 230 16.02 -4.43 -25.91
N TYR A 231 16.63 -3.23 -25.99
CA TYR A 231 17.73 -2.81 -25.11
C TYR A 231 17.16 -2.22 -23.81
N TYR A 232 17.46 -2.86 -22.69
CA TYR A 232 17.07 -2.43 -21.36
C TYR A 232 18.21 -1.67 -20.67
N TYR A 233 17.91 -0.43 -20.30
CA TYR A 233 18.68 0.42 -19.41
C TYR A 233 17.72 1.42 -18.75
N GLY A 234 17.35 1.18 -17.50
CA GLY A 234 16.29 1.90 -16.77
C GLY A 234 16.69 3.29 -16.24
N CYS A 235 17.84 3.83 -16.66
CA CYS A 235 18.35 5.12 -16.19
C CYS A 235 17.36 6.27 -16.42
N ASP A 236 16.83 6.43 -17.63
CA ASP A 236 15.85 7.49 -17.91
C ASP A 236 14.57 7.31 -17.07
N ALA A 237 14.10 6.07 -16.87
CA ALA A 237 12.92 5.80 -16.04
C ALA A 237 13.17 6.16 -14.56
N LEU A 238 14.35 5.84 -14.04
CA LEU A 238 14.76 6.17 -12.67
C LEU A 238 14.70 7.69 -12.45
N PHE A 239 15.42 8.47 -13.27
CA PHE A 239 15.49 9.93 -13.09
C PHE A 239 14.19 10.65 -13.46
N THR A 240 13.38 10.10 -14.38
CA THR A 240 12.05 10.67 -14.68
C THR A 240 11.11 10.50 -13.50
N ARG A 241 11.09 9.32 -12.88
CA ARG A 241 10.25 9.06 -11.70
C ARG A 241 10.80 9.75 -10.45
N HIS A 242 12.12 9.85 -10.35
CA HIS A 242 12.84 10.34 -9.19
C HIS A 242 13.96 11.33 -9.58
N PRO A 243 13.62 12.57 -9.97
CA PRO A 243 14.62 13.58 -10.31
C PRO A 243 15.61 13.86 -9.17
N GLU A 244 15.10 13.82 -7.93
CA GLU A 244 15.85 14.09 -6.70
C GLU A 244 16.52 12.85 -6.08
N VAL A 245 16.67 11.76 -6.84
CA VAL A 245 17.21 10.49 -6.29
C VAL A 245 18.57 10.70 -5.62
N LEU A 246 19.46 11.52 -6.20
CA LEU A 246 20.77 11.80 -5.61
C LEU A 246 20.66 12.46 -4.24
N HIS A 247 19.84 13.51 -4.12
CA HIS A 247 19.61 14.20 -2.86
C HIS A 247 19.08 13.22 -1.80
N ARG A 248 18.13 12.37 -2.19
CA ARG A 248 17.55 11.37 -1.30
C ARG A 248 18.58 10.33 -0.84
N LEU A 249 19.44 9.83 -1.74
CA LEU A 249 20.51 8.90 -1.35
C LEU A 249 21.55 9.57 -0.45
N CYS A 250 21.96 10.81 -0.73
CA CYS A 250 22.88 11.57 0.12
C CYS A 250 22.36 11.73 1.56
N ASN A 251 21.06 11.89 1.75
CA ASN A 251 20.48 12.12 3.07
C ASN A 251 20.09 10.83 3.80
N SER A 252 19.59 9.83 3.08
CA SER A 252 18.93 8.67 3.67
C SER A 252 19.69 7.35 3.49
N ALA A 253 20.49 7.22 2.43
CA ALA A 253 21.24 5.98 2.16
C ALA A 253 22.53 6.24 1.35
N PRO A 254 23.56 6.92 1.92
CA PRO A 254 24.75 7.32 1.17
C PRO A 254 25.53 6.14 0.58
N THR A 255 25.43 4.96 1.18
CA THR A 255 26.05 3.72 0.69
C THR A 255 25.55 3.29 -0.68
N LEU A 256 24.35 3.74 -1.09
CA LEU A 256 23.76 3.46 -2.39
C LEU A 256 24.22 4.43 -3.50
N LEU A 257 25.03 5.45 -3.17
CA LEU A 257 25.62 6.33 -4.18
C LEU A 257 26.62 5.59 -5.07
N LEU A 258 27.43 4.70 -4.48
CA LEU A 258 28.41 3.92 -5.23
C LEU A 258 27.75 3.03 -6.31
N PRO A 259 26.79 2.14 -6.00
CA PRO A 259 26.13 1.31 -7.02
C PRO A 259 25.36 2.16 -8.04
N LEU A 260 24.81 3.32 -7.64
CA LEU A 260 24.21 4.26 -8.59
C LEU A 260 25.25 4.77 -9.59
N PHE A 261 26.37 5.32 -9.12
CA PHE A 261 27.40 5.89 -9.99
C PHE A 261 28.09 4.83 -10.85
N ASP A 262 28.33 3.63 -10.33
CA ASP A 262 28.85 2.52 -11.13
C ASP A 262 27.90 2.14 -12.28
N GLY A 263 26.58 2.19 -12.04
CA GLY A 263 25.57 1.98 -13.08
C GLY A 263 25.44 3.11 -14.11
N LEU A 264 26.00 4.28 -13.84
CA LEU A 264 26.10 5.41 -14.79
C LEU A 264 27.38 5.36 -15.62
N ILE A 265 28.13 4.26 -15.58
CA ILE A 265 29.37 4.08 -16.32
C ILE A 265 29.29 2.81 -17.15
N TRP A 266 29.52 2.93 -18.46
CA TRP A 266 29.79 1.76 -19.31
C TRP A 266 31.29 1.67 -19.62
N ARG A 267 31.88 0.50 -19.46
CA ARG A 267 33.30 0.23 -19.73
C ARG A 267 33.42 -0.83 -20.84
N SER A 268 34.17 -0.53 -21.88
CA SER A 268 34.47 -1.50 -22.94
C SER A 268 35.23 -2.70 -22.38
N ARG A 269 34.95 -3.91 -22.90
CA ARG A 269 35.76 -5.10 -22.59
C ARG A 269 37.09 -5.12 -23.35
N LEU A 270 37.21 -4.33 -24.41
CA LEU A 270 38.41 -4.25 -25.24
C LEU A 270 39.33 -3.14 -24.74
N THR A 271 40.61 -3.47 -24.64
CA THR A 271 41.70 -2.52 -24.39
C THR A 271 42.43 -2.25 -25.71
N SER A 272 42.68 -0.99 -26.01
CA SER A 272 43.45 -0.55 -27.18
C SER A 272 44.55 0.38 -26.72
N HIS A 273 45.80 0.08 -27.09
CA HIS A 273 47.00 0.85 -26.69
C HIS A 273 47.12 1.09 -25.17
N GLY A 274 46.73 0.12 -24.36
CA GLY A 274 46.74 0.25 -22.89
C GLY A 274 45.57 1.05 -22.30
N PHE A 275 44.71 1.64 -23.14
CA PHE A 275 43.53 2.39 -22.72
C PHE A 275 42.24 1.61 -22.95
N ARG A 276 41.22 1.90 -22.14
CA ARG A 276 39.87 1.33 -22.25
C ARG A 276 38.87 2.44 -22.49
N ARG A 277 37.98 2.27 -23.47
CA ARG A 277 36.86 3.20 -23.67
C ARG A 277 35.89 3.12 -22.49
N VAL A 278 35.54 4.27 -21.95
CA VAL A 278 34.55 4.44 -20.88
C VAL A 278 33.54 5.50 -21.33
N ASN A 279 32.26 5.21 -21.21
CA ASN A 279 31.18 6.17 -21.42
C ASN A 279 30.54 6.48 -20.08
N TYR A 280 30.33 7.76 -19.79
CA TYR A 280 29.64 8.24 -18.59
C TYR A 280 28.24 8.76 -18.99
N TYR A 281 27.21 8.28 -18.31
CA TYR A 281 25.82 8.70 -18.52
C TYR A 281 25.47 9.85 -17.58
N VAL A 282 25.85 11.06 -17.98
CA VAL A 282 25.75 12.27 -17.13
C VAL A 282 24.54 13.17 -17.45
N LYS A 283 23.67 12.75 -18.39
CA LYS A 283 22.50 13.53 -18.84
C LYS A 283 21.67 14.10 -17.69
N HIS A 284 21.42 13.29 -16.66
CA HIS A 284 20.60 13.68 -15.50
C HIS A 284 21.42 14.27 -14.34
N LEU A 285 22.75 14.33 -14.47
CA LEU A 285 23.66 14.88 -13.47
C LEU A 285 24.07 16.33 -13.77
N ILE A 286 23.84 16.79 -15.00
CA ILE A 286 24.18 18.13 -15.46
C ILE A 286 22.85 18.85 -15.70
N GLN A 287 22.44 19.64 -14.72
CA GLN A 287 21.37 20.63 -14.84
C GLN A 287 21.97 22.02 -14.71
#